data_AF-A0A7G7BTM1-F1
#
_entry.id   AF-A0A7G7BTM1-F1
#
_cell.length_a   1.000
_cell.length_b   1.000
_cell.length_c   1.000
_cell.angle_alpha   90.00
_cell.angle_beta   90.00
_cell.angle_gamma   90.00
#
_symmetry.space_group_name_H-M   'P 1'
#
loop_
_entity.id
_entity.type
_entity.pdbx_description
1 polymer ?
#
loop_
_entity_poly.entity_id
_entity_poly.type
_entity_poly.pdbx_seq_one_letter_code
_entity_poly.pdbx_strand_id
1 'polypeptide(L)' 'MSAISGPSGRDQHMRQKASELSQAAERTSDPEHRLRLRQKAERLLAQSERDGKDTDGTADGR' A
#
# COMPACT_ATOMS: atom_id res chain seq x y z
N MET A 1 -3.55 -4.42 27.16
CA MET A 1 -2.91 -3.68 26.04
C MET A 1 -3.67 -4.07 24.79
N SER A 2 -4.43 -3.14 24.21
CA SER A 2 -5.45 -3.44 23.18
C SER A 2 -4.83 -3.74 21.81
N ALA A 3 -5.44 -4.71 21.14
CA ALA A 3 -5.11 -5.35 19.87
C ALA A 3 -4.48 -4.46 18.77
N ILE A 4 -3.27 -4.82 18.33
CA ILE A 4 -2.72 -4.48 17.00
C ILE A 4 -3.21 -5.56 16.02
N SER A 5 -4.52 -5.64 15.82
CA SER A 5 -5.10 -6.54 14.82
C SER A 5 -6.41 -5.97 14.30
N GLY A 6 -6.30 -4.80 13.68
CA GLY A 6 -7.25 -4.39 12.64
C GLY A 6 -6.59 -4.56 11.25
N PRO A 7 -7.33 -4.42 10.14
CA PRO A 7 -6.81 -4.45 8.76
C PRO A 7 -5.66 -3.45 8.46
N SER A 8 -5.31 -2.62 9.44
CA SER A 8 -4.32 -1.55 9.41
C SER A 8 -2.86 -1.99 9.17
N GLY A 9 -2.44 -3.21 9.49
CA GLY A 9 -1.04 -3.62 9.32
C GLY A 9 -0.62 -3.80 7.86
N ARG A 10 -1.48 -4.42 7.05
CA ARG A 10 -1.20 -4.70 5.63
C ARG A 10 -1.31 -3.43 4.78
N ASP A 11 -2.31 -2.61 5.04
CA ASP A 11 -2.49 -1.33 4.34
C ASP A 11 -1.37 -0.34 4.65
N GLN A 12 -0.93 -0.28 5.91
CA GLN A 12 0.17 0.59 6.31
C GLN A 12 1.50 0.13 5.67
N HIS A 13 1.75 -1.17 5.60
CA HIS A 13 2.92 -1.72 4.90
C HIS A 13 2.88 -1.44 3.39
N MET A 14 1.72 -1.57 2.73
CA MET A 14 1.58 -1.25 1.30
C MET A 14 1.77 0.24 1.02
N ARG A 15 1.21 1.12 1.87
CA ARG A 15 1.42 2.58 1.78
C ARG A 15 2.89 2.96 1.97
N GLN A 16 3.58 2.33 2.93
CA GLN A 16 5.00 2.54 3.16
C GLN A 16 5.83 2.14 1.93
N LYS A 17 5.53 0.97 1.35
CA LYS A 17 6.20 0.47 0.14
C LYS A 17 5.97 1.37 -1.08
N ALA A 18 4.77 1.92 -1.21
CA ALA A 18 4.47 2.91 -2.25
C ALA A 18 5.28 4.21 -2.06
N SER A 19 5.40 4.68 -0.82
CA SER A 19 6.22 5.86 -0.49
C SER A 19 7.70 5.66 -0.83
N GLU A 20 8.26 4.49 -0.50
CA GLU A 20 9.63 4.12 -0.86
C GLU A 20 9.85 4.10 -2.38
N LEU A 21 8.90 3.55 -3.14
CA LEU A 21 8.98 3.53 -4.61
C LEU A 21 8.92 4.94 -5.20
N SER A 22 8.09 5.83 -4.65
CA SER A 22 8.05 7.24 -5.07
C SER A 22 9.36 7.97 -4.76
N GLN A 23 9.94 7.78 -3.57
CA GLN A 23 11.25 8.35 -3.25
C GLN A 23 12.36 7.80 -4.14
N ALA A 24 12.32 6.50 -4.48
CA ALA A 24 13.24 5.91 -5.43
C ALA A 24 13.06 6.52 -6.84
N ALA A 25 11.81 6.84 -7.23
CA ALA A 25 11.49 7.51 -8.49
C ALA A 25 12.06 8.95 -8.54
N GLU A 26 12.06 9.66 -7.42
CA GLU A 26 12.65 10.99 -7.32
C GLU A 26 14.18 10.95 -7.37
N ARG A 27 14.79 9.90 -6.80
CA ARG A 27 16.24 9.68 -6.82
C ARG A 27 16.77 9.15 -8.14
N THR A 28 15.92 8.53 -8.97
CA THR A 28 16.36 8.04 -10.27
C THR A 28 16.36 9.18 -11.29
N SER A 29 17.46 9.31 -12.02
CA SER A 29 17.62 10.28 -13.11
C SER A 29 17.01 9.80 -14.43
N ASP A 30 16.64 8.51 -14.49
CA ASP A 30 16.07 7.90 -15.69
C ASP A 30 14.55 8.17 -15.75
N PRO A 31 14.05 8.81 -16.83
CA PRO A 31 12.64 9.17 -16.96
C PRO A 31 11.72 7.95 -17.08
N GLU A 32 12.12 6.87 -17.76
CA GLU A 32 11.33 5.65 -17.88
C GLU A 32 11.27 4.92 -16.54
N HIS A 33 12.41 4.84 -15.84
CA HIS A 33 12.51 4.17 -14.56
C HIS A 33 11.72 4.91 -13.47
N ARG A 34 11.75 6.25 -13.48
CA ARG A 34 10.90 7.09 -12.64
C ARG A 34 9.42 6.81 -12.88
N LEU A 35 9.00 6.74 -14.15
CA LEU A 35 7.61 6.48 -14.52
C LEU A 35 7.15 5.10 -14.04
N ARG A 36 7.96 4.05 -14.23
CA ARG A 36 7.65 2.70 -13.76
C ARG A 36 7.52 2.63 -12.24
N LEU A 37 8.43 3.27 -11.50
CA LEU A 37 8.40 3.30 -10.04
C LEU A 37 7.16 4.02 -9.51
N ARG A 38 6.81 5.18 -10.10
CA ARG A 38 5.62 5.94 -9.74
C ARG A 38 4.33 5.16 -10.04
N GLN A 39 4.22 4.54 -11.22
CA GLN A 39 3.08 3.68 -11.55
C GLN A 39 2.96 2.48 -10.60
N LYS A 40 4.08 1.91 -10.16
CA LYS A 40 4.09 0.79 -9.21
C LYS A 40 3.63 1.23 -7.81
N ALA A 41 4.05 2.42 -7.37
CA ALA A 41 3.58 3.03 -6.12
C ALA A 41 2.06 3.27 -6.13
N GLU A 42 1.53 3.85 -7.21
CA GLU A 42 0.09 4.10 -7.36
C GLU A 42 -0.73 2.80 -7.36
N ARG A 43 -0.25 1.75 -8.05
CA ARG A 43 -0.92 0.43 -8.03
C ARG A 43 -0.93 -0.19 -6.63
N LEU A 44 0.16 -0.06 -5.86
CA LEU A 44 0.22 -0.58 -4.49
C LEU A 44 -0.75 0.13 -3.55
N LEU A 45 -0.88 1.46 -3.69
CA LEU A 45 -1.89 2.23 -2.95
C LEU A 45 -3.31 1.78 -3.32
N ALA A 46 -3.61 1.70 -4.62
CA ALA A 46 -4.93 1.27 -5.08
C ALA A 46 -5.27 -0.18 -4.65
N GLN A 47 -4.27 -1.07 -4.56
CA GLN A 47 -4.44 -2.42 -4.04
C GLN A 47 -4.67 -2.42 -2.53
N SER A 48 -3.98 -1.59 -1.75
CA SER A 48 -4.25 -1.47 -0.32
C SER A 48 -5.67 -1.01 -0.03
N GLU A 49 -6.18 -0.05 -0.83
CA GLU A 49 -7.56 0.40 -0.71
C GLU A 49 -8.59 -0.63 -1.17
N ARG A 50 -8.21 -1.67 -1.91
CA ARG A 50 -9.10 -2.77 -2.32
C ARG A 50 -9.04 -3.91 -1.30
N ASP A 51 -7.85 -4.37 -0.93
CA ASP A 51 -7.64 -5.45 0.04
C ASP A 51 -8.17 -5.09 1.44
N GLY A 52 -8.11 -3.82 1.84
CA GLY A 52 -8.68 -3.34 3.10
C GLY A 52 -10.22 -3.40 3.18
N LYS A 53 -10.91 -3.48 2.03
CA LYS A 53 -12.39 -3.57 1.96
C LYS A 53 -12.88 -5.01 2.07
N ASP A 54 -12.08 -5.96 1.59
CA ASP A 54 -12.45 -7.38 1.61
C ASP A 54 -12.20 -8.04 2.98
N THR A 55 -11.41 -7.41 3.86
CA THR A 55 -11.08 -7.94 5.20
C THR A 55 -11.89 -7.31 6.35
N ASP A 56 -12.70 -6.28 6.08
CA ASP A 56 -13.57 -5.61 7.06
C ASP A 56 -14.97 -6.26 7.16
N GLY A 57 -15.30 -7.23 6.29
CA GLY A 57 -16.63 -7.84 6.17
C GLY A 57 -16.87 -9.18 6.89
N THR A 58 -15.99 -9.65 7.78
CA THR A 58 -16.21 -10.92 8.53
C THR A 58 -16.06 -10.73 10.04
N ALA A 59 -16.90 -9.86 10.59
CA ALA A 59 -17.22 -9.85 12.00
C ALA A 59 -18.74 -9.96 12.18
N ASP A 60 -19.34 -11.06 11.69
CA ASP A 60 -20.71 -11.39 12.07
C ASP A 60 -20.90 -12.92 12.20
N GLY A 61 -21.25 -13.35 13.43
CA GLY A 61 -22.05 -14.53 13.68
C GLY A 61 -21.36 -15.89 13.91
N ARG A 62 -20.83 -16.14 15.11
CA ARG A 62 -21.17 -17.36 15.86
C ARG A 62 -20.89 -17.26 17.36
#